data_AF-A0A023G3D0-F1
#
_entry.id   AF-A0A023G3D0-F1
#
_cell.length_a   1.000
_cell.length_b   1.000
_cell.length_c   1.000
_cell.angle_alpha   90.00
_cell.angle_beta   90.00
_cell.angle_gamma   90.00
#
_symmetry.space_group_name_H-M   'P 1'
#
loop_
_entity.id
_entity.type
_entity.pdbx_description
1 polymer ?
#
loop_
_entity_poly.entity_id
_entity_poly.type
_entity_poly.pdbx_seq_one_letter_code
_entity_poly.pdbx_strand_id
1 'polypeptide(L)'
;MSKSYLQRCLFLFGIWSVVCDRSVRARQTPDSIYCICYRLRTPKRHVKQAAAGNPTEDVNNIKQLLAGELTLEWAHETWLGIPDRPCWKSVPKGASNDAFSHQIRYKEQKHTYASRKLQWPEKSFHVSYTVFSNNGKAKIRAALLGFDSFEVSFFDTYDVLFSTKYCFIMSPTQLEDGDVMCSLWAGVPLSEKGAAASENEKAKKKKEADNASAQCVQALAAKCSRPGKRLYKRYFFC
;
A
#
# COMPACT_ATOMS: atom_id res chain seq x y z
N MET A 1 16.81 -27.99 -35.54
CA MET A 1 16.37 -28.58 -34.26
C MET A 1 17.06 -27.84 -33.12
N SER A 2 16.42 -26.80 -32.57
CA SER A 2 16.97 -25.98 -31.49
C SER A 2 16.44 -26.49 -30.15
N LYS A 3 17.35 -26.96 -29.28
CA LYS A 3 17.04 -27.44 -27.94
C LYS A 3 16.78 -26.25 -27.02
N SER A 4 15.52 -26.08 -26.60
CA SER A 4 15.10 -25.12 -25.59
C SER A 4 15.61 -25.53 -24.21
N TYR A 5 16.57 -24.78 -23.66
CA TYR A 5 17.01 -24.87 -22.28
C TYR A 5 15.98 -24.19 -21.36
N LEU A 6 14.99 -24.96 -20.92
CA LEU A 6 14.13 -24.63 -19.79
C LEU A 6 14.92 -24.96 -18.51
N GLN A 7 15.72 -24.01 -18.02
CA GLN A 7 16.43 -24.15 -16.76
C GLN A 7 15.40 -24.00 -15.61
N ARG A 8 14.85 -25.15 -15.20
CA ARG A 8 14.00 -25.31 -14.02
C ARG A 8 14.80 -24.94 -12.77
N CYS A 9 14.50 -23.80 -12.17
CA CYS A 9 14.92 -23.49 -10.81
C CYS A 9 14.05 -24.27 -9.82
N LEU A 10 14.52 -25.45 -9.40
CA LEU A 10 14.05 -26.13 -8.19
C LEU A 10 14.54 -25.32 -6.97
N PHE A 11 13.62 -24.81 -6.16
CA PHE A 11 13.95 -24.28 -4.84
C PHE A 11 13.24 -25.09 -3.75
N LEU A 12 14.02 -25.95 -3.10
CA LEU A 12 13.71 -26.62 -1.84
C LEU A 12 13.90 -25.62 -0.68
N PHE A 13 12.90 -25.54 0.20
CA PHE A 13 12.87 -24.91 1.52
C PHE A 13 13.17 -23.39 1.62
N GLY A 14 12.13 -22.64 2.00
CA GLY A 14 12.19 -21.24 2.43
C GLY A 14 11.35 -20.34 1.53
N ILE A 15 10.64 -19.39 2.11
CA ILE A 15 9.85 -18.39 1.37
C ILE A 15 10.83 -17.35 0.82
N TRP A 16 11.10 -17.37 -0.49
CA TRP A 16 11.93 -16.36 -1.17
C TRP A 16 11.02 -15.53 -2.08
N SER A 17 10.87 -14.24 -1.78
CA SER A 17 10.22 -13.29 -2.69
C SER A 17 11.28 -12.69 -3.63
N VAL A 18 11.12 -12.91 -4.92
CA VAL A 18 11.96 -12.33 -5.98
C VAL A 18 11.29 -11.05 -6.45
N VAL A 19 11.95 -9.91 -6.26
CA VAL A 19 11.54 -8.62 -6.84
C VAL A 19 12.44 -8.37 -8.05
N CYS A 20 11.86 -8.35 -9.24
CA CYS A 20 12.56 -8.00 -10.48
C CYS A 20 12.41 -6.49 -10.71
N ASP A 21 13.50 -5.74 -10.60
CA ASP A 21 13.55 -4.33 -11.01
C ASP A 21 14.10 -4.23 -12.45
N ARG A 22 13.57 -3.31 -13.23
CA ARG A 22 13.95 -3.04 -14.62
C ARG A 22 14.47 -1.61 -14.74
N SER A 23 15.62 -1.34 -14.12
CA SER A 23 16.42 -0.12 -14.33
C SER A 23 17.83 -0.39 -13.76
N VAL A 24 18.99 -0.06 -14.34
CA VAL A 24 19.43 1.05 -15.19
C VAL A 24 20.64 0.58 -16.05
N ARG A 25 20.80 1.23 -17.22
CA ARG A 25 21.93 1.20 -18.17
C ARG A 25 23.30 0.85 -17.58
N ALA A 26 23.92 -0.19 -18.14
CA ALA A 26 25.37 -0.26 -18.32
C ALA A 26 25.65 -0.49 -19.82
N ARG A 27 26.66 0.22 -20.34
CA ARG A 27 27.08 0.18 -21.75
C ARG A 27 27.57 -1.23 -22.12
N GLN A 28 27.36 -1.55 -23.40
CA GLN A 28 27.90 -2.66 -24.20
C GLN A 28 27.05 -3.96 -24.27
N THR A 29 26.60 -4.21 -25.52
CA THR A 29 25.81 -5.31 -26.10
C THR A 29 24.27 -5.25 -25.95
N PRO A 30 23.48 -5.42 -27.04
CA PRO A 30 22.03 -5.21 -27.02
C PRO A 30 21.20 -6.37 -26.46
N ASP A 31 21.79 -7.53 -26.16
CA ASP A 31 21.02 -8.78 -25.98
C ASP A 31 21.15 -9.44 -24.59
N SER A 32 21.59 -8.70 -23.56
CA SER A 32 21.72 -9.27 -22.21
C SER A 32 20.81 -8.56 -21.20
N ILE A 33 19.72 -9.24 -20.81
CA ILE A 33 18.92 -8.86 -19.64
C ILE A 33 19.69 -9.32 -18.40
N TYR A 34 20.38 -8.40 -17.74
CA TYR A 34 20.99 -8.69 -16.45
C TYR A 34 19.92 -8.62 -15.34
N CYS A 35 19.57 -9.78 -14.78
CA CYS A 35 18.82 -9.86 -13.54
C CYS A 35 19.75 -9.56 -12.37
N ILE A 36 19.58 -8.40 -11.73
CA ILE A 36 20.27 -8.11 -10.47
C ILE A 36 19.44 -8.71 -9.33
N CYS A 37 19.91 -9.84 -8.80
CA CYS A 37 19.31 -10.47 -7.62
C CYS A 37 19.83 -9.78 -6.35
N TYR A 38 18.98 -9.00 -5.68
CA TYR A 38 19.31 -8.50 -4.35
C TYR A 38 19.10 -9.60 -3.30
N ARG A 39 20.16 -9.96 -2.59
CA ARG A 39 20.04 -10.76 -1.37
C ARG A 39 19.50 -9.86 -0.26
N LEU A 40 18.21 -9.98 0.05
CA LEU A 40 17.67 -9.47 1.32
C LEU A 40 18.32 -10.28 2.45
N ARG A 41 19.49 -9.83 2.91
CA ARG A 41 20.17 -10.38 4.08
C ARG A 41 19.38 -9.90 5.29
N THR A 42 18.33 -10.61 5.67
CA THR A 42 17.74 -10.45 7.01
C THR A 42 18.86 -10.70 8.00
N PRO A 43 19.27 -9.72 8.84
CA PRO A 43 20.21 -10.02 9.89
C PRO A 43 19.57 -11.11 10.76
N LYS A 44 20.24 -12.27 10.87
CA LYS A 44 19.95 -13.27 11.90
C LYS A 44 20.33 -12.66 13.25
N ARG A 45 19.56 -11.68 13.73
CA ARG A 45 19.47 -11.46 15.17
C ARG A 45 18.55 -12.56 15.67
N HIS A 46 19.04 -13.35 16.62
CA HIS A 46 18.16 -14.00 17.58
C HIS A 46 17.41 -12.89 18.31
N VAL A 47 16.34 -12.41 17.68
CA VAL A 47 15.33 -11.63 18.37
C VAL A 47 14.65 -12.67 19.23
N LYS A 48 14.89 -12.61 20.54
CA LYS A 48 13.97 -13.19 21.52
C LYS A 48 12.58 -12.90 20.98
N GLN A 49 11.77 -13.94 20.74
CA GLN A 49 10.34 -13.76 20.52
C GLN A 49 9.82 -13.01 21.74
N ALA A 50 9.84 -11.69 21.66
CA ALA A 50 8.96 -10.87 22.46
C ALA A 50 7.58 -11.33 22.03
N ALA A 51 6.79 -11.80 23.00
CA ALA A 51 5.40 -12.12 22.79
C ALA A 51 4.80 -11.07 21.85
N ALA A 52 4.28 -11.52 20.70
CA ALA A 52 3.63 -10.65 19.74
C ALA A 52 2.45 -9.97 20.44
N GLY A 53 2.68 -8.75 20.94
CA GLY A 53 1.61 -7.91 21.47
C GLY A 53 0.55 -7.74 20.39
N ASN A 54 -0.71 -7.91 20.81
CA ASN A 54 -1.91 -8.08 19.99
C ASN A 54 -1.96 -7.28 18.68
N PRO A 55 -2.35 -7.91 17.55
CA PRO A 55 -2.56 -7.22 16.29
C PRO A 55 -3.90 -6.50 16.37
N THR A 56 -3.92 -5.20 16.65
CA THR A 56 -5.21 -4.55 16.93
C THR A 56 -5.69 -3.78 15.71
N GLU A 57 -6.72 -4.36 15.08
CA GLU A 57 -7.69 -3.76 14.17
C GLU A 57 -8.42 -2.61 14.90
N ASP A 58 -7.68 -1.60 15.35
CA ASP A 58 -8.16 -0.57 16.25
C ASP A 58 -8.82 0.56 15.44
N VAL A 59 -10.13 0.70 15.65
CA VAL A 59 -10.96 1.77 15.07
C VAL A 59 -10.37 3.15 15.35
N ASN A 60 -9.78 3.38 16.53
CA ASN A 60 -9.24 4.67 16.92
C ASN A 60 -8.00 5.05 16.11
N ASN A 61 -7.11 4.09 15.83
CA ASN A 61 -5.94 4.32 14.98
C ASN A 61 -6.37 4.77 13.58
N ILE A 62 -7.39 4.12 13.02
CA ILE A 62 -7.91 4.45 11.69
C ILE A 62 -8.56 5.83 11.69
N LYS A 63 -9.38 6.15 12.70
CA LYS A 63 -10.02 7.48 12.82
C LYS A 63 -8.97 8.59 12.91
N GLN A 64 -7.90 8.40 13.67
CA GLN A 64 -6.80 9.36 13.77
C GLN A 64 -6.05 9.54 12.44
N LEU A 65 -5.86 8.45 11.69
CA LEU A 65 -5.24 8.46 10.37
C LEU A 65 -6.10 9.15 9.32
N LEU A 66 -7.40 8.85 9.29
CA LEU A 66 -8.36 9.49 8.38
C LEU A 66 -8.58 10.98 8.70
N ALA A 67 -8.30 11.44 9.92
CA ALA A 67 -8.26 12.88 10.16
C ALA A 67 -7.16 13.56 9.32
N GLY A 68 -6.09 12.84 8.97
CA GLY A 68 -4.93 13.33 8.22
C GLY A 68 -4.91 12.98 6.73
N GLU A 69 -3.80 13.32 6.10
CA GLU A 69 -3.49 12.91 4.71
C GLU A 69 -2.93 11.50 4.70
N LEU A 70 -3.41 10.68 3.76
CA LEU A 70 -2.95 9.30 3.56
C LEU A 70 -2.37 9.10 2.16
N THR A 71 -1.41 8.21 2.06
CA THR A 71 -0.80 7.77 0.81
C THR A 71 -0.94 6.26 0.67
N LEU A 72 -1.27 5.80 -0.53
CA LEU A 72 -1.23 4.38 -0.85
C LEU A 72 0.22 3.98 -1.10
N GLU A 73 0.79 3.20 -0.19
CA GLU A 73 2.19 2.77 -0.28
C GLU A 73 2.32 1.43 -1.00
N TRP A 74 1.35 0.53 -0.81
CA TRP A 74 1.30 -0.78 -1.47
C TRP A 74 -0.12 -1.21 -1.82
N ALA A 75 -0.27 -1.93 -2.93
CA ALA A 75 -1.53 -2.58 -3.30
C ALA A 75 -1.27 -3.84 -4.14
N HIS A 76 -2.21 -4.78 -4.15
CA HIS A 76 -2.19 -5.86 -5.15
C HIS A 76 -2.35 -5.32 -6.56
N GLU A 77 -1.75 -6.00 -7.53
CA GLU A 77 -1.97 -5.76 -8.96
C GLU A 77 -3.46 -5.81 -9.28
N THR A 78 -3.93 -4.98 -10.21
CA THR A 78 -5.33 -4.75 -10.59
C THR A 78 -6.20 -4.09 -9.52
N TRP A 79 -5.82 -4.19 -8.25
CA TRP A 79 -6.52 -3.49 -7.17
C TRP A 79 -6.37 -1.98 -7.37
N LEU A 80 -7.49 -1.25 -7.37
CA LEU A 80 -7.53 0.19 -7.62
C LEU A 80 -6.98 0.62 -8.99
N GLY A 81 -6.93 -0.30 -9.96
CA GLY A 81 -6.34 -0.05 -11.28
C GLY A 81 -4.82 0.12 -11.25
N ILE A 82 -4.14 -0.41 -10.23
CA ILE A 82 -2.68 -0.45 -10.16
C ILE A 82 -2.16 -1.53 -11.14
N PRO A 83 -1.11 -1.27 -11.95
CA PRO A 83 -0.21 -0.11 -11.92
C PRO A 83 -0.64 1.12 -12.74
N ASP A 84 -1.69 1.05 -13.55
CA ASP A 84 -2.07 2.11 -14.49
C ASP A 84 -2.55 3.40 -13.81
N ARG A 85 -2.93 3.31 -12.54
CA ARG A 85 -3.37 4.44 -11.72
C ARG A 85 -2.46 4.62 -10.49
N PRO A 86 -1.21 5.09 -10.62
CA PRO A 86 -0.31 5.23 -9.47
C PRO A 86 -0.62 6.50 -8.65
N CYS A 87 0.18 6.71 -7.59
CA CYS A 87 0.21 7.94 -6.80
C CYS A 87 -1.10 8.28 -6.07
N TRP A 88 -1.83 7.27 -5.59
CA TRP A 88 -3.03 7.50 -4.79
C TRP A 88 -2.70 8.23 -3.49
N LYS A 89 -3.38 9.36 -3.29
CA LYS A 89 -3.35 10.17 -2.07
C LYS A 89 -4.78 10.47 -1.64
N SER A 90 -5.04 10.39 -0.36
CA SER A 90 -6.32 10.74 0.26
C SER A 90 -6.12 11.99 1.10
N VAL A 91 -6.69 13.11 0.66
CA VAL A 91 -6.52 14.43 1.29
C VAL A 91 -7.79 14.79 2.05
N PRO A 92 -7.73 15.08 3.36
CA PRO A 92 -8.91 15.39 4.15
C PRO A 92 -9.53 16.73 3.69
N LYS A 93 -10.87 16.76 3.60
CA LYS A 93 -11.68 17.94 3.25
C LYS A 93 -12.56 18.40 4.40
N GLY A 94 -12.88 17.50 5.31
CA GLY A 94 -13.67 17.79 6.50
C GLY A 94 -14.03 16.49 7.21
N ALA A 95 -14.49 16.62 8.45
CA ALA A 95 -15.02 15.50 9.21
C ALA A 95 -16.38 15.91 9.80
N SER A 96 -17.29 14.96 9.83
CA SER A 96 -18.53 14.97 10.61
C SER A 96 -18.42 13.90 11.69
N ASN A 97 -19.36 13.85 12.65
CA ASN A 97 -19.28 12.95 13.80
C ASN A 97 -19.04 11.47 13.42
N ASP A 98 -19.60 11.01 12.30
CA ASP A 98 -19.54 9.61 11.88
C ASP A 98 -18.84 9.38 10.53
N ALA A 99 -18.35 10.43 9.87
CA ALA A 99 -17.77 10.30 8.55
C ALA A 99 -16.63 11.30 8.27
N PHE A 100 -15.60 10.82 7.59
CA PHE A 100 -14.45 11.60 7.13
C PHE A 100 -14.58 11.85 5.63
N SER A 101 -14.68 13.11 5.22
CA SER A 101 -14.73 13.52 3.82
C SER A 101 -13.32 13.77 3.30
N HIS A 102 -12.94 13.08 2.22
CA HIS A 102 -11.64 13.20 1.57
C HIS A 102 -11.79 13.47 0.07
N GLN A 103 -10.76 14.08 -0.50
CA GLN A 103 -10.52 14.08 -1.94
C GLN A 103 -9.41 13.09 -2.24
N ILE A 104 -9.71 12.06 -3.01
CA ILE A 104 -8.71 11.15 -3.54
C ILE A 104 -8.10 11.80 -4.77
N ARG A 105 -6.77 11.76 -4.87
CA ARG A 105 -6.00 12.18 -6.04
C ARG A 105 -5.11 11.04 -6.49
N TYR A 106 -5.00 10.84 -7.79
CA TYR A 106 -4.12 9.84 -8.38
C TYR A 106 -3.70 10.29 -9.79
N LYS A 107 -2.68 9.66 -10.35
CA LYS A 107 -2.30 9.85 -11.75
C LYS A 107 -2.85 8.71 -12.58
N GLU A 108 -3.32 8.97 -13.79
CA GLU A 108 -3.83 7.95 -14.69
C GLU A 108 -2.95 7.84 -15.94
N GLN A 109 -2.53 6.63 -16.28
CA GLN A 109 -1.75 6.39 -17.49
C GLN A 109 -2.61 6.65 -18.73
N LYS A 110 -2.30 7.70 -19.48
CA LYS A 110 -2.95 7.98 -20.77
C LYS A 110 -1.96 7.80 -21.90
N HIS A 111 -2.23 6.83 -22.77
CA HIS A 111 -1.50 6.66 -24.02
C HIS A 111 -2.20 7.45 -25.12
N THR A 112 -1.50 8.38 -25.76
CA THR A 112 -2.00 9.04 -26.98
C THR A 112 -1.16 8.61 -28.17
N TYR A 113 -1.73 7.77 -29.02
CA TYR A 113 -1.06 7.24 -30.23
C TYR A 113 -0.49 8.35 -31.12
N ALA A 114 -1.18 9.50 -31.19
CA ALA A 114 -0.75 10.65 -31.97
C ALA A 114 0.55 11.30 -31.46
N SER A 115 0.83 11.28 -30.16
CA SER A 115 1.99 11.98 -29.58
C SER A 115 3.19 11.08 -29.28
N ARG A 116 2.99 9.74 -29.28
CA ARG A 116 3.94 8.74 -28.75
C ARG A 116 4.46 9.06 -27.34
N LYS A 117 3.79 9.96 -26.62
CA LYS A 117 4.16 10.38 -25.26
C LYS A 117 3.21 9.73 -24.26
N LEU A 118 3.81 9.19 -23.22
CA LEU A 118 3.11 8.74 -22.03
C LEU A 118 2.77 9.98 -21.19
N GLN A 119 1.48 10.18 -20.91
CA GLN A 119 1.02 11.25 -20.03
C GLN A 119 0.42 10.65 -18.76
N TRP A 120 0.56 11.40 -17.67
CA TRP A 120 0.06 11.03 -16.34
C TRP A 120 -0.76 12.16 -15.74
N PRO A 121 -1.89 12.55 -16.37
CA PRO A 121 -2.78 13.56 -15.82
C PRO A 121 -3.22 13.20 -14.40
N GLU A 122 -3.32 14.22 -13.54
CA GLU A 122 -3.93 14.07 -12.23
C GLU A 122 -5.45 13.96 -12.38
N LYS A 123 -6.02 13.04 -11.62
CA LYS A 123 -7.45 12.78 -11.50
C LYS A 123 -7.84 12.82 -10.03
N SER A 124 -9.09 13.17 -9.76
CA SER A 124 -9.60 13.18 -8.40
C SER A 124 -11.08 12.89 -8.31
N PHE A 125 -11.51 12.37 -7.17
CA PHE A 125 -12.91 12.21 -6.80
C PHE A 125 -13.07 12.41 -5.29
N HIS A 126 -14.29 12.68 -4.84
CA HIS A 126 -14.60 12.85 -3.42
C HIS A 126 -15.15 11.56 -2.81
N VAL A 127 -14.70 11.24 -1.60
CA VAL A 127 -15.11 10.05 -0.88
C VAL A 127 -15.45 10.39 0.56
N SER A 128 -16.48 9.74 1.09
CA SER A 128 -16.80 9.70 2.50
C SER A 128 -16.35 8.36 3.07
N TYR A 129 -15.58 8.38 4.15
CA TYR A 129 -15.22 7.20 4.92
C TYR A 129 -15.99 7.14 6.23
N THR A 130 -16.64 6.02 6.50
CA THR A 130 -17.20 5.69 7.82
C THR A 130 -16.42 4.53 8.41
N VAL A 131 -15.98 4.66 9.66
CA VAL A 131 -15.25 3.61 10.38
C VAL A 131 -16.12 3.07 11.49
N PHE A 132 -16.30 1.76 11.51
CA PHE A 132 -17.14 1.07 12.50
C PHE A 132 -16.52 -0.27 12.90
N SER A 133 -17.01 -0.85 13.99
CA SER A 133 -16.65 -2.20 14.41
C SER A 133 -17.80 -3.15 14.10
N ASN A 134 -17.49 -4.33 13.57
CA ASN A 134 -18.44 -5.41 13.37
C ASN A 134 -17.81 -6.70 13.91
N ASN A 135 -18.46 -7.33 14.89
CA ASN A 135 -17.93 -8.51 15.58
C ASN A 135 -16.52 -8.31 16.16
N GLY A 136 -16.24 -7.11 16.68
CA GLY A 136 -14.94 -6.75 17.24
C GLY A 136 -13.85 -6.45 16.21
N LYS A 137 -14.15 -6.53 14.91
CA LYS A 137 -13.23 -6.21 13.81
C LYS A 137 -13.51 -4.84 13.24
N ALA A 138 -12.47 -4.04 13.05
CA ALA A 138 -12.62 -2.73 12.42
C ALA A 138 -12.92 -2.86 10.92
N LYS A 139 -13.86 -2.05 10.44
CA LYS A 139 -14.24 -1.94 9.03
C LYS A 139 -14.26 -0.48 8.60
N ILE A 140 -13.99 -0.27 7.32
CA ILE A 140 -14.08 1.04 6.65
C ILE A 140 -15.08 0.91 5.52
N ARG A 141 -16.10 1.77 5.50
CA ARG A 141 -16.99 1.93 4.35
C ARG A 141 -16.59 3.18 3.58
N ALA A 142 -16.29 3.04 2.29
CA ALA A 142 -16.03 4.15 1.38
C ALA A 142 -17.24 4.39 0.48
N ALA A 143 -17.76 5.61 0.47
CA ALA A 143 -18.88 6.01 -0.37
C ALA A 143 -18.50 7.20 -1.25
N LEU A 144 -18.85 7.17 -2.53
CA LEU A 144 -18.67 8.30 -3.43
C LEU A 144 -19.49 9.50 -2.94
N LEU A 145 -18.87 10.67 -2.92
CA LEU A 145 -19.57 11.93 -2.67
C LEU A 145 -19.75 12.67 -4.01
N GLY A 146 -21.00 12.99 -4.35
CA GLY A 146 -21.36 13.68 -5.59
C GLY A 146 -21.86 12.75 -6.71
N PHE A 147 -21.92 13.29 -7.92
CA PHE A 147 -22.48 12.62 -9.11
C PHE A 147 -21.40 12.13 -10.10
N ASP A 148 -20.14 12.10 -9.68
CA ASP A 148 -19.03 11.70 -10.56
C ASP A 148 -19.12 10.20 -10.86
N SER A 149 -19.43 9.80 -12.10
CA SER A 149 -19.31 8.41 -12.52
C SER A 149 -17.83 8.01 -12.48
N PHE A 150 -17.49 7.00 -11.70
CA PHE A 150 -16.10 6.59 -11.49
C PHE A 150 -15.94 5.09 -11.69
N GLU A 151 -15.04 4.71 -12.60
CA GLU A 151 -14.88 3.33 -13.09
C GLU A 151 -14.02 2.43 -12.18
N VAL A 152 -13.48 2.94 -11.07
CA VAL A 152 -12.72 2.09 -10.14
C VAL A 152 -13.65 1.56 -9.06
N SER A 153 -13.60 0.24 -8.86
CA SER A 153 -14.19 -0.44 -7.70
C SER A 153 -13.49 -0.01 -6.40
N PHE A 154 -13.81 1.19 -5.91
CA PHE A 154 -13.30 1.77 -4.66
C PHE A 154 -14.41 1.98 -3.62
N PHE A 155 -15.66 2.03 -4.03
CA PHE A 155 -16.78 2.36 -3.15
C PHE A 155 -17.41 1.09 -2.61
N ASP A 156 -16.85 0.58 -1.52
CA ASP A 156 -17.32 -0.64 -0.86
C ASP A 156 -16.96 -0.62 0.64
N THR A 157 -17.25 -1.71 1.32
CA THR A 157 -16.83 -2.00 2.69
C THR A 157 -15.58 -2.85 2.70
N TYR A 158 -14.62 -2.44 3.52
CA TYR A 158 -13.31 -3.04 3.67
C TYR A 158 -13.11 -3.54 5.10
N ASP A 159 -12.53 -4.73 5.22
CA ASP A 159 -11.97 -5.24 6.46
C ASP A 159 -10.61 -4.61 6.71
N VAL A 160 -10.38 -4.20 7.96
CA VAL A 160 -9.06 -3.73 8.40
C VAL A 160 -8.31 -4.92 8.94
N LEU A 161 -7.26 -5.33 8.25
CA LEU A 161 -6.49 -6.52 8.60
C LEU A 161 -5.39 -6.24 9.64
N PHE A 162 -4.94 -4.98 9.71
CA PHE A 162 -3.90 -4.52 10.60
C PHE A 162 -3.93 -2.99 10.67
N SER A 163 -3.63 -2.42 11.84
CA SER A 163 -3.49 -0.97 11.98
C SER A 163 -2.43 -0.62 13.01
N THR A 164 -1.77 0.51 12.77
CA THR A 164 -0.93 1.22 13.72
C THR A 164 -1.33 2.69 13.69
N LYS A 165 -0.67 3.51 14.51
CA LYS A 165 -0.82 4.97 14.47
C LYS A 165 -0.45 5.60 13.12
N TYR A 166 0.37 4.96 12.28
CA TYR A 166 0.94 5.54 11.07
C TYR A 166 0.51 4.86 9.77
N CYS A 167 -0.11 3.69 9.86
CA CYS A 167 -0.53 2.93 8.69
C CYS A 167 -1.60 1.90 9.04
N PHE A 168 -2.37 1.51 8.03
CA PHE A 168 -3.31 0.40 8.12
C PHE A 168 -3.33 -0.40 6.81
N ILE A 169 -3.78 -1.64 6.93
CA ILE A 169 -3.98 -2.56 5.81
C ILE A 169 -5.47 -2.81 5.72
N MET A 170 -6.02 -2.64 4.52
CA MET A 170 -7.43 -2.93 4.26
C MET A 170 -7.60 -3.90 3.09
N SER A 171 -8.67 -4.69 3.14
CA SER A 171 -9.07 -5.68 2.12
C SER A 171 -10.58 -5.59 1.88
N PRO A 172 -11.07 -5.75 0.64
CA PRO A 172 -12.50 -5.90 0.38
C PRO A 172 -13.13 -7.01 1.22
N THR A 173 -14.37 -6.80 1.65
CA THR A 173 -15.10 -7.73 2.54
C THR A 173 -15.69 -8.94 1.82
N GLN A 174 -16.03 -8.81 0.54
CA GLN A 174 -16.74 -9.83 -0.25
C GLN A 174 -15.79 -10.57 -1.20
N LEU A 175 -14.71 -11.11 -0.66
CA LEU A 175 -13.77 -11.91 -1.45
C LEU A 175 -14.05 -13.39 -1.24
N GLU A 176 -13.96 -14.17 -2.31
CA GLU A 176 -14.01 -15.62 -2.22
C GLU A 176 -12.84 -16.15 -1.38
N ASP A 177 -13.04 -17.32 -0.77
CA ASP A 177 -12.02 -17.95 0.07
C ASP A 177 -10.72 -18.17 -0.73
N GLY A 178 -9.64 -17.53 -0.28
CA GLY A 178 -8.33 -17.58 -0.94
C GLY A 178 -8.00 -16.36 -1.79
N ASP A 179 -8.99 -15.51 -2.09
CA ASP A 179 -8.85 -14.41 -3.04
C ASP A 179 -8.53 -13.07 -2.37
N VAL A 180 -7.50 -13.04 -1.51
CA VAL A 180 -7.18 -11.84 -0.72
C VAL A 180 -6.64 -10.71 -1.61
N MET A 181 -7.27 -9.54 -1.53
CA MET A 181 -6.84 -8.29 -2.18
C MET A 181 -6.54 -7.24 -1.11
N CYS A 182 -5.29 -6.76 -1.04
CA CYS A 182 -4.89 -5.84 0.01
C CYS A 182 -4.38 -4.52 -0.52
N SER A 183 -4.51 -3.49 0.33
CA SER A 183 -3.80 -2.22 0.19
C SER A 183 -3.25 -1.77 1.54
N LEU A 184 -2.06 -1.18 1.52
CA LEU A 184 -1.41 -0.53 2.66
C LEU A 184 -1.46 0.97 2.47
N TRP A 185 -2.11 1.65 3.40
CA TRP A 185 -2.20 3.10 3.47
C TRP A 185 -1.36 3.60 4.63
N ALA A 186 -0.60 4.66 4.41
CA ALA A 186 0.24 5.29 5.42
C ALA A 186 -0.07 6.79 5.53
N GLY A 187 0.14 7.35 6.72
CA GLY A 187 -0.03 8.78 6.95
C GLY A 187 0.52 9.21 8.29
N VAL A 188 0.52 10.52 8.51
CA VAL A 188 0.91 11.12 9.79
C VAL A 188 -0.33 11.72 10.45
N PRO A 189 -0.70 11.28 11.66
CA PRO A 189 -1.84 11.84 12.38
C PRO A 189 -1.77 13.36 12.53
N LEU A 190 -2.92 14.04 12.43
CA LEU A 190 -2.96 15.50 12.56
C LEU A 190 -2.45 16.01 13.91
N SER A 191 -2.64 15.24 14.99
CA SER A 191 -2.14 15.56 16.32
C SER A 191 -0.62 15.79 16.38
N GLU A 192 0.12 15.30 15.38
CA GLU A 192 1.57 15.45 15.31
C GLU A 192 2.03 16.59 14.39
N LYS A 193 1.14 17.18 13.59
CA LYS A 193 1.47 18.26 12.63
C LYS A 193 1.48 19.67 13.24
N GLY A 194 1.10 19.84 14.51
CA GLY A 194 0.84 21.16 15.10
C GLY A 194 1.82 21.68 16.17
N ALA A 195 2.80 20.89 16.62
CA ALA A 195 3.72 21.33 17.67
C ALA A 195 5.11 21.67 17.11
N ALA A 196 5.66 22.82 17.50
CA ALA A 196 7.08 23.11 17.35
C ALA A 196 7.89 22.16 18.24
N ALA A 197 8.08 20.93 17.76
CA ALA A 197 8.76 19.88 18.48
C ALA A 197 10.27 20.14 18.49
N SER A 198 10.92 19.89 19.63
CA SER A 198 12.38 19.89 19.74
C SER A 198 13.00 18.89 18.74
N GLU A 199 14.27 19.08 18.38
CA GLU A 199 14.97 18.15 17.45
C GLU A 199 14.96 16.69 17.97
N ASN A 200 15.13 16.50 19.28
CA ASN A 200 15.06 15.19 19.93
C ASN A 200 13.67 14.55 19.79
N GLU A 201 12.60 15.35 19.93
CA GLU A 201 11.24 14.85 19.79
C GLU A 201 10.89 14.52 18.33
N LYS A 202 11.40 15.32 17.37
CA LYS A 202 11.29 15.00 15.93
C LYS A 202 12.00 13.70 15.59
N ALA A 203 13.22 13.49 16.11
CA ALA A 203 13.98 12.26 15.89
C ALA A 203 13.27 11.03 16.49
N LYS A 204 12.67 11.18 17.68
CA LYS A 204 11.87 10.13 18.32
C LYS A 204 10.63 9.77 17.49
N LYS A 205 9.83 10.77 17.07
CA LYS A 205 8.63 10.57 16.24
C LYS A 205 8.98 9.93 14.89
N LYS A 206 10.09 10.35 14.26
CA LYS A 206 10.59 9.73 13.03
C LYS A 206 10.91 8.25 13.23
N LYS A 207 11.64 7.91 14.29
CA LYS A 207 11.97 6.51 14.61
C LYS A 207 10.72 5.67 14.88
N GLU A 208 9.71 6.25 15.52
CA GLU A 208 8.42 5.60 15.76
C GLU A 208 7.67 5.32 14.46
N ALA A 209 7.59 6.31 13.57
CA ALA A 209 6.99 6.16 12.25
C ALA A 209 7.71 5.12 11.38
N ASP A 210 9.05 5.11 11.39
CA ASP A 210 9.87 4.13 10.67
C ASP A 210 9.61 2.70 11.19
N ASN A 211 9.51 2.54 12.52
CA ASN A 211 9.18 1.26 13.14
C ASN A 211 7.76 0.80 12.79
N ALA A 212 6.76 1.69 12.84
CA ALA A 212 5.38 1.38 12.48
C ALA A 212 5.25 1.00 11.00
N SER A 213 5.95 1.71 10.12
CA SER A 213 6.04 1.38 8.70
C SER A 213 6.61 -0.03 8.49
N ALA A 214 7.70 -0.36 9.18
CA ALA A 214 8.28 -1.71 9.13
C ALA A 214 7.30 -2.79 9.62
N GLN A 215 6.54 -2.52 10.69
CA GLN A 215 5.49 -3.43 11.18
C GLN A 215 4.37 -3.62 10.16
N CYS A 216 3.89 -2.54 9.53
CA CYS A 216 2.86 -2.65 8.49
C CYS A 216 3.38 -3.41 7.27
N VAL A 217 4.63 -3.22 6.84
CA VAL A 217 5.21 -4.02 5.73
C VAL A 217 5.32 -5.50 6.10
N GLN A 218 5.72 -5.82 7.34
CA GLN A 218 5.74 -7.20 7.82
C GLN A 218 4.34 -7.81 7.90
N ALA A 219 3.36 -7.07 8.40
CA ALA A 219 1.96 -7.50 8.47
C ALA A 219 1.37 -7.69 7.06
N LEU A 220 1.73 -6.83 6.10
CA LEU A 220 1.33 -6.95 4.70
C LEU A 220 1.87 -8.25 4.11
N ALA A 221 3.16 -8.54 4.31
CA ALA A 221 3.74 -9.79 3.85
C ALA A 221 3.06 -11.02 4.51
N ALA A 222 2.74 -10.95 5.80
CA ALA A 222 2.11 -12.06 6.52
C ALA A 222 0.65 -12.30 6.12
N LYS A 223 -0.13 -11.23 5.86
CA LYS A 223 -1.58 -11.33 5.61
C LYS A 223 -1.96 -11.35 4.13
N CYS A 224 -1.14 -10.74 3.28
CA CYS A 224 -1.47 -10.48 1.89
C CYS A 224 -0.56 -11.19 0.89
N SER A 225 0.58 -11.74 1.31
CA SER A 225 1.44 -12.52 0.40
C SER A 225 0.73 -13.79 -0.04
N ARG A 226 0.44 -13.89 -1.35
CA ARG A 226 -0.20 -15.04 -1.98
C ARG A 226 0.59 -15.45 -3.24
N PRO A 227 0.74 -16.75 -3.51
CA PRO A 227 1.33 -17.21 -4.77
C PRO A 227 0.55 -16.66 -5.97
N GLY A 228 1.28 -16.16 -6.97
CA GLY A 228 0.69 -15.68 -8.23
C GLY A 228 0.12 -14.26 -8.21
N LYS A 229 -0.01 -13.61 -7.04
CA LYS A 229 -0.44 -12.20 -6.94
C LYS A 229 0.74 -11.29 -6.65
N ARG A 230 0.90 -10.21 -7.43
CA ARG A 230 1.97 -9.23 -7.23
C ARG A 230 1.49 -8.07 -6.36
N LEU A 231 2.37 -7.63 -5.45
CA LEU A 231 2.21 -6.39 -4.69
C LEU A 231 3.05 -5.30 -5.35
N TYR A 232 2.43 -4.19 -5.67
CA TYR A 232 3.09 -3.02 -6.25
C TYR A 232 3.33 -1.98 -5.16
N LYS A 233 4.58 -1.53 -5.06
CA LYS A 233 4.95 -0.37 -4.27
C LYS A 233 4.59 0.90 -5.02
N ARG A 234 4.25 1.95 -4.28
CA ARG A 234 4.14 3.30 -4.78
C ARG A 234 5.37 3.71 -5.60
N TYR A 235 5.12 4.42 -6.69
CA TYR A 235 6.13 4.85 -7.65
C TYR A 235 6.94 6.02 -7.10
N PHE A 236 8.21 6.11 -7.50
CA PHE A 236 9.12 7.18 -7.05
C PHE A 236 8.75 8.57 -7.58
N PHE A 237 8.05 8.68 -8.72
CA PHE A 237 7.62 9.99 -9.28
C PHE A 237 6.33 10.56 -8.66
N CYS A 238 5.80 9.87 -7.65
CA CYS A 238 4.74 10.35 -6.78
C CYS A 238 5.33 11.16 -5.60
#